data_AF-A0A538EKY0-F1
#
_entry.id   AF-A0A538EKY0-F1
#
_cell.length_a   1.000
_cell.length_b   1.000
_cell.length_c   1.000
_cell.angle_alpha   90.00
_cell.angle_beta   90.00
_cell.angle_gamma   90.00
#
_symmetry.space_group_name_H-M   'P 1'
#
loop_
_entity.id
_entity.type
_entity.pdbx_description
1 polymer ?
#
loop_
_entity_poly.entity_id
_entity_poly.type
_entity_poly.pdbx_seq_one_letter_code
_entity_poly.pdbx_strand_id
1 'polypeptide(L)'
;MPYAAGIALAAAGCHAGGGPPARLLDGRPAAHFHPVGAGVIASGRVLDLDGRADGCLAAADEADVASDAPAIERIGVDSQSLTFANRDGSVVYACDGGIDPAGERSAPWCRTVLGELDAGRLLDPRLDVICRDRRGRPLAYAFVDPVAGARWVGVRQNGYVELYEVLAGLPVRVATTRGVDLERDRATLEVTQYDAEGRELVRGELEAAVAG
;
A
#
# COMPACT_ATOMS: atom_id res chain seq x y z
N MET A 1 -40.64 22.70 -52.36
CA MET A 1 -39.33 22.61 -51.69
C MET A 1 -39.37 23.60 -50.53
N PRO A 2 -39.17 23.15 -49.28
CA PRO A 2 -37.82 22.84 -48.79
C PRO A 2 -37.73 21.56 -47.92
N TYR A 3 -36.55 20.94 -47.94
CA TYR A 3 -36.14 19.89 -47.00
C TYR A 3 -35.45 20.58 -45.80
N ALA A 4 -35.97 20.36 -44.59
CA ALA A 4 -35.29 20.74 -43.36
C ALA A 4 -34.28 19.64 -43.01
N ALA A 5 -32.99 19.91 -43.21
CA ALA A 5 -31.90 19.06 -42.76
C ALA A 5 -31.63 19.37 -41.28
N GLY A 6 -32.09 18.49 -40.38
CA GLY A 6 -31.74 18.52 -38.97
C GLY A 6 -30.31 18.04 -38.78
N ILE A 7 -29.42 18.93 -38.34
CA ILE A 7 -28.05 18.59 -37.93
C ILE A 7 -28.15 17.89 -36.57
N ALA A 8 -27.93 16.57 -36.57
CA ALA A 8 -27.75 15.79 -35.36
C ALA A 8 -26.36 16.10 -34.77
N LEU A 9 -26.33 16.85 -33.66
CA LEU A 9 -25.13 16.97 -32.83
C LEU A 9 -24.87 15.64 -32.14
N ALA A 10 -23.92 14.87 -32.67
CA ALA A 10 -23.32 13.76 -31.97
C ALA A 10 -22.49 14.31 -30.80
N ALA A 11 -23.07 14.31 -29.60
CA ALA A 11 -22.33 14.50 -28.37
C ALA A 11 -21.38 13.30 -28.19
N ALA A 12 -20.13 13.47 -28.58
CA ALA A 12 -19.05 12.55 -28.21
C ALA A 12 -18.88 12.65 -26.69
N GLY A 13 -19.61 11.81 -25.95
CA GLY A 13 -19.39 11.60 -24.54
C GLY A 13 -18.00 10.99 -24.35
N CYS A 14 -17.00 11.82 -24.08
CA CYS A 14 -15.75 11.35 -23.51
C CYS A 14 -16.08 10.61 -22.22
N HIS A 15 -16.02 9.28 -22.28
CA HIS A 15 -16.05 8.43 -21.10
C HIS A 15 -14.77 8.74 -20.31
N ALA A 16 -14.84 9.76 -19.46
CA ALA A 16 -13.78 10.07 -18.52
C ALA A 16 -13.73 8.94 -17.51
N GLY A 17 -12.87 7.95 -17.78
CA GLY A 17 -12.35 7.09 -16.73
C GLY A 17 -11.84 8.00 -15.62
N GLY A 18 -12.42 7.86 -14.42
CA GLY A 18 -12.18 8.78 -13.31
C GLY A 18 -10.69 9.02 -13.10
N GLY A 19 -10.30 10.29 -13.01
CA GLY A 19 -8.91 10.68 -12.77
C GLY A 19 -8.37 10.13 -11.44
N PRO A 20 -7.10 10.40 -11.13
CA PRO A 20 -6.48 9.94 -9.89
C PRO A 20 -7.32 10.32 -8.66
N PRO A 21 -7.39 9.48 -7.62
CA PRO A 21 -8.11 9.78 -6.41
C PRO A 21 -7.69 11.12 -5.80
N ALA A 22 -8.66 11.93 -5.40
CA ALA A 22 -8.41 13.26 -4.83
C ALA A 22 -8.18 13.24 -3.31
N ARG A 23 -8.41 12.11 -2.64
CA ARG A 23 -8.32 11.96 -1.18
C ARG A 23 -7.70 10.63 -0.79
N LEU A 24 -7.01 10.65 0.36
CA LEU A 24 -6.53 9.46 1.06
C LEU A 24 -7.63 8.85 1.94
N LEU A 25 -7.36 7.67 2.49
CA LEU A 25 -8.27 6.92 3.34
C LEU A 25 -8.76 7.73 4.55
N ASP A 26 -7.91 8.56 5.14
CA ASP A 26 -8.25 9.41 6.29
C ASP A 26 -9.02 10.70 5.90
N GLY A 27 -9.33 10.86 4.61
CA GLY A 27 -10.06 12.00 4.07
C GLY A 27 -9.20 13.22 3.75
N ARG A 28 -7.90 13.24 4.06
CA ARG A 28 -7.01 14.34 3.63
C ARG A 28 -6.89 14.39 2.10
N PRO A 29 -6.64 15.57 1.50
CA PRO A 29 -6.34 15.68 0.08
C PRO A 29 -5.14 14.81 -0.30
N ALA A 30 -5.25 14.11 -1.41
CA ALA A 30 -4.15 13.33 -1.97
C ALA A 30 -3.11 14.28 -2.59
N ALA A 31 -1.84 14.09 -2.24
CA ALA A 31 -0.75 14.80 -2.91
C ALA A 31 -0.39 14.08 -4.22
N HIS A 32 -0.06 14.85 -5.25
CA HIS A 32 0.26 14.32 -6.57
C HIS A 32 1.73 14.52 -6.91
N PHE A 33 2.35 13.48 -7.50
CA PHE A 33 3.72 13.54 -7.97
C PHE A 33 3.75 13.43 -9.49
N HIS A 34 3.67 14.59 -10.14
CA HIS A 34 3.58 14.75 -11.59
C HIS A 34 4.69 14.06 -12.40
N PRO A 35 5.95 13.92 -11.92
CA PRO A 35 6.98 13.19 -12.65
C PRO A 35 6.61 11.73 -12.97
N VAL A 36 5.72 11.11 -12.17
CA VAL A 36 5.22 9.74 -12.37
C VAL A 36 3.82 9.74 -13.02
N GLY A 37 3.49 10.80 -13.78
CA GLY A 37 2.20 10.94 -14.46
C GLY A 37 1.04 11.02 -13.47
N ALA A 38 0.15 10.02 -13.50
CA ALA A 38 -0.95 9.85 -12.55
C ALA A 38 -0.47 9.36 -11.17
N GLY A 39 0.62 9.94 -10.64
CA GLY A 39 1.21 9.58 -9.35
C GLY A 39 0.43 10.19 -8.18
N VAL A 40 0.01 9.36 -7.24
CA VAL A 40 -0.66 9.74 -5.99
C VAL A 40 0.22 9.31 -4.83
N ILE A 41 0.61 10.25 -3.97
CA ILE A 41 1.48 9.98 -2.83
C ILE A 41 0.65 9.49 -1.65
N ALA A 42 0.95 8.29 -1.14
CA ALA A 42 0.52 7.84 0.17
C ALA A 42 1.26 8.64 1.25
N SER A 43 0.54 9.07 2.29
CA SER A 43 1.13 9.81 3.40
C SER A 43 2.00 8.87 4.24
N GLY A 44 3.31 9.09 4.27
CA GLY A 44 4.25 8.40 5.16
C GLY A 44 4.67 9.26 6.34
N ARG A 45 4.72 8.70 7.56
CA ARG A 45 5.22 9.37 8.76
C ARG A 45 6.04 8.43 9.62
N VAL A 46 7.15 8.92 10.17
CA VAL A 46 7.90 8.23 11.23
C VAL A 46 7.39 8.75 12.57
N LEU A 47 7.01 7.83 13.45
CA LEU A 47 6.37 8.06 14.75
C LEU A 47 6.99 7.12 15.78
N ASP A 48 6.79 7.37 17.06
CA ASP A 48 7.04 6.36 18.09
C ASP A 48 5.89 5.34 18.10
N LEU A 49 6.20 4.07 18.35
CA LEU A 49 5.18 3.00 18.34
C LEU A 49 4.06 3.29 19.36
N ASP A 50 4.41 3.50 20.64
CA ASP A 50 3.57 4.09 21.71
C ASP A 50 2.08 3.71 21.60
N GLY A 51 1.79 2.41 21.73
CA GLY A 51 0.43 1.83 21.71
C GLY A 51 -0.28 1.81 20.34
N ARG A 52 0.34 2.30 19.26
CA ARG A 52 -0.29 2.36 17.93
C ARG A 52 -0.52 0.98 17.31
N ALA A 53 0.22 -0.03 17.75
CA ALA A 53 0.02 -1.42 17.36
C ALA A 53 -0.93 -2.20 18.29
N ASP A 54 -1.61 -1.53 19.23
CA ASP A 54 -2.60 -2.15 20.09
C ASP A 54 -3.69 -2.83 19.26
N GLY A 55 -4.01 -4.09 19.58
CA GLY A 55 -4.98 -4.90 18.83
C GLY A 55 -4.45 -5.50 17.53
N CYS A 56 -3.26 -5.09 17.09
CA CYS A 56 -2.52 -5.73 16.01
C CYS A 56 -1.59 -6.82 16.59
N LEU A 57 -0.62 -6.45 17.44
CA LEU A 57 0.34 -7.42 17.97
C LEU A 57 -0.32 -8.45 18.89
N ALA A 58 0.21 -9.66 18.89
CA ALA A 58 -0.10 -10.63 19.94
C ALA A 58 0.76 -10.33 21.18
N ALA A 59 0.27 -10.66 22.36
CA ALA A 59 0.98 -10.37 23.62
C ALA A 59 2.40 -10.98 23.70
N ALA A 60 2.66 -12.09 22.99
CA ALA A 60 3.99 -12.69 22.91
C ALA A 60 4.97 -11.80 22.11
N ASP A 61 4.51 -11.17 21.02
CA ASP A 61 5.33 -10.33 20.16
C ASP A 61 5.58 -8.94 20.77
N GLU A 62 4.66 -8.45 21.62
CA GLU A 62 4.80 -7.15 22.29
C GLU A 62 6.07 -7.06 23.15
N ALA A 63 6.53 -8.17 23.72
CA ALA A 63 7.74 -8.21 24.53
C ALA A 63 9.02 -7.95 23.71
N ASP A 64 9.02 -8.35 22.43
CA ASP A 64 10.18 -8.28 21.53
C ASP A 64 10.31 -6.91 20.84
N VAL A 65 9.30 -6.06 20.98
CA VAL A 65 9.23 -4.74 20.37
C VAL A 65 9.40 -3.67 21.44
N ALA A 66 10.17 -2.62 21.14
CA ALA A 66 10.29 -1.48 22.03
C ALA A 66 9.09 -0.56 21.86
N SER A 67 8.51 -0.08 22.96
CA SER A 67 7.37 0.85 22.91
C SER A 67 7.74 2.19 22.26
N ASP A 68 9.01 2.56 22.29
CA ASP A 68 9.60 3.72 21.62
C ASP A 68 10.29 3.37 20.29
N ALA A 69 10.06 2.17 19.75
CA ALA A 69 10.59 1.79 18.45
C ALA A 69 10.06 2.76 17.37
N PRO A 70 10.91 3.20 16.42
CA PRO A 70 10.44 3.95 15.27
C PRO A 70 9.45 3.11 14.46
N ALA A 71 8.25 3.66 14.28
CA ALA A 71 7.18 3.09 13.49
C ALA A 71 6.89 3.99 12.29
N ILE A 72 6.66 3.36 11.14
CA ILE A 72 6.30 4.05 9.90
C ILE A 72 4.82 3.82 9.64
N GLU A 73 4.03 4.86 9.82
CA GLU A 73 2.64 4.85 9.39
C GLU A 73 2.54 5.26 7.93
N ARG A 74 1.76 4.50 7.16
CA ARG A 74 1.43 4.81 5.77
C ARG A 74 -0.09 4.84 5.61
N ILE A 75 -0.59 5.89 4.97
CA ILE A 75 -2.00 6.06 4.64
C ILE A 75 -2.11 6.30 3.14
N GLY A 76 -2.59 5.30 2.41
CA GLY A 76 -2.89 5.36 0.98
C GLY A 76 -4.33 5.78 0.70
N VAL A 77 -4.79 5.53 -0.52
CA VAL A 77 -6.16 5.81 -0.98
C VAL A 77 -7.16 4.87 -0.31
N ASP A 78 -6.88 3.56 -0.37
CA ASP A 78 -7.76 2.50 0.15
C ASP A 78 -7.11 1.73 1.32
N SER A 79 -5.86 2.07 1.68
CA SER A 79 -5.03 1.30 2.60
C SER A 79 -4.47 2.14 3.75
N GLN A 80 -4.21 1.48 4.88
CA GLN A 80 -3.37 1.97 5.96
C GLN A 80 -2.43 0.85 6.38
N SER A 81 -1.21 1.18 6.81
CA SER A 81 -0.30 0.23 7.45
C SER A 81 0.58 0.92 8.49
N LEU A 82 1.06 0.14 9.45
CA LEU A 82 2.07 0.54 10.42
C LEU A 82 3.21 -0.47 10.36
N THR A 83 4.44 -0.02 10.12
CA THR A 83 5.62 -0.89 9.99
C THR A 83 6.67 -0.54 11.04
N PHE A 84 7.23 -1.53 11.74
CA PHE A 84 8.26 -1.33 12.77
C PHE A 84 9.10 -2.59 12.92
N ALA A 85 10.30 -2.48 13.48
CA ALA A 85 11.18 -3.63 13.72
C ALA A 85 11.17 -4.07 15.19
N ASN A 86 11.52 -5.33 15.46
CA ASN A 86 11.89 -5.76 16.81
C ASN A 86 13.19 -5.09 17.28
N ARG A 87 13.51 -5.28 18.56
CA ARG A 87 14.66 -4.66 19.24
C ARG A 87 16.02 -4.97 18.60
N ASP A 88 16.21 -6.16 18.05
CA ASP A 88 17.47 -6.58 17.43
C ASP A 88 17.52 -6.33 15.92
N GLY A 89 16.42 -5.88 15.31
CA GLY A 89 16.32 -5.59 13.89
C GLY A 89 16.29 -6.83 12.98
N SER A 90 16.07 -8.02 13.53
CA SER A 90 15.95 -9.27 12.77
C SER A 90 14.56 -9.52 12.18
N VAL A 91 13.54 -8.82 12.66
CA VAL A 91 12.15 -8.96 12.20
C VAL A 91 11.52 -7.60 11.97
N VAL A 92 10.81 -7.46 10.86
CA VAL A 92 9.90 -6.34 10.61
C VAL A 92 8.45 -6.80 10.74
N TYR A 93 7.67 -6.02 11.49
CA TYR A 93 6.24 -6.20 11.67
C TYR A 93 5.49 -5.23 10.77
N ALA A 94 4.32 -5.65 10.31
CA ALA A 94 3.32 -4.78 9.71
C ALA A 94 1.95 -5.04 10.34
N CYS A 95 1.30 -3.97 10.79
CA CYS A 95 -0.12 -3.94 11.05
C CYS A 95 -0.82 -3.46 9.78
N ASP A 96 -1.60 -4.35 9.15
CA ASP A 96 -2.35 -4.03 7.95
C ASP A 96 -3.74 -3.52 8.35
N GLY A 97 -4.04 -2.31 7.89
CA GLY A 97 -5.32 -1.66 8.13
C GLY A 97 -6.42 -2.23 7.24
N GLY A 98 -7.66 -2.09 7.69
CA GLY A 98 -8.82 -2.49 6.92
C GLY A 98 -9.91 -3.10 7.77
N ILE A 99 -10.82 -3.80 7.12
CA ILE A 99 -11.89 -4.52 7.76
C ILE A 99 -11.50 -5.99 7.80
N ASP A 100 -11.43 -6.56 9.00
CA ASP A 100 -11.34 -8.00 9.22
C ASP A 100 -12.69 -8.66 8.86
N PRO A 101 -12.74 -9.54 7.86
CA PRO A 101 -13.97 -10.24 7.48
C PRO A 101 -14.59 -11.07 8.61
N ALA A 102 -13.78 -11.58 9.54
CA ALA A 102 -14.25 -12.37 10.68
C ALA A 102 -14.78 -11.49 11.83
N GLY A 103 -14.41 -10.20 11.85
CA GLY A 103 -14.76 -9.28 12.93
C GLY A 103 -14.10 -9.62 14.27
N GLU A 104 -13.01 -10.38 14.25
CA GLU A 104 -12.23 -10.77 15.42
C GLU A 104 -11.27 -9.67 15.86
N ARG A 105 -10.83 -8.83 14.91
CA ARG A 105 -9.91 -7.71 15.15
C ARG A 105 -10.63 -6.37 15.28
N SER A 106 -10.13 -5.55 16.21
CA SER A 106 -10.61 -4.18 16.41
C SER A 106 -9.97 -3.24 15.40
N ALA A 107 -10.77 -2.35 14.82
CA ALA A 107 -10.29 -1.29 13.96
C ALA A 107 -9.20 -0.44 14.67
N PRO A 108 -8.19 0.06 13.94
CA PRO A 108 -8.09 0.06 12.48
C PRO A 108 -7.44 -1.20 11.88
N TRP A 109 -6.96 -2.12 12.71
CA TRP A 109 -6.13 -3.24 12.26
C TRP A 109 -6.98 -4.45 11.91
N CYS A 110 -6.69 -5.01 10.74
CA CYS A 110 -7.29 -6.25 10.27
C CYS A 110 -6.32 -7.42 10.45
N ARG A 111 -5.01 -7.20 10.26
CA ARG A 111 -4.02 -8.26 10.39
C ARG A 111 -2.65 -7.77 10.83
N THR A 112 -1.87 -8.71 11.33
CA THR A 112 -0.44 -8.57 11.63
C THR A 112 0.35 -9.54 10.77
N VAL A 113 1.42 -9.03 10.17
CA VAL A 113 2.36 -9.79 9.34
C VAL A 113 3.76 -9.55 9.86
N LEU A 114 4.59 -10.60 9.83
CA LEU A 114 5.99 -10.56 10.23
C LEU A 114 6.85 -10.97 9.03
N GLY A 115 7.94 -10.25 8.79
CA GLY A 115 8.95 -10.58 7.79
C GLY A 115 10.33 -10.66 8.45
N GLU A 116 11.03 -11.76 8.22
CA GLU A 116 12.41 -11.93 8.69
C GLU A 116 13.38 -11.11 7.82
N LEU A 117 14.34 -10.49 8.49
CA LEU A 117 15.39 -9.68 7.90
C LEU A 117 16.73 -10.40 8.02
N ASP A 118 17.41 -10.58 6.88
CA ASP A 118 18.82 -10.97 6.82
C ASP A 118 19.64 -9.79 6.29
N ALA A 119 20.63 -9.35 7.06
CA ALA A 119 21.42 -8.15 6.77
C ALA A 119 20.56 -6.91 6.40
N GLY A 120 19.39 -6.75 7.05
CA GLY A 120 18.45 -5.65 6.82
C GLY A 120 17.59 -5.79 5.55
N ARG A 121 17.53 -6.97 4.95
CA ARG A 121 16.77 -7.29 3.73
C ARG A 121 15.76 -8.38 4.00
N LEU A 122 14.58 -8.27 3.40
CA LEU A 122 13.56 -9.30 3.56
C LEU A 122 13.94 -10.58 2.83
N LEU A 123 13.76 -11.70 3.53
CA LEU A 123 13.93 -13.03 2.94
C LEU A 123 12.81 -13.37 1.95
N ASP A 124 11.60 -12.86 2.20
CA ASP A 124 10.45 -13.01 1.32
C ASP A 124 9.52 -11.79 1.39
N PRO A 125 8.87 -11.42 0.27
CA PRO A 125 7.90 -10.34 0.23
C PRO A 125 6.54 -10.83 0.77
N ARG A 126 6.47 -11.03 2.10
CA ARG A 126 5.28 -11.57 2.79
C ARG A 126 3.98 -10.92 2.30
N LEU A 127 3.01 -11.75 1.89
CA LEU A 127 1.68 -11.30 1.45
C LEU A 127 0.62 -11.50 2.54
N ASP A 128 -0.30 -10.55 2.63
CA ASP A 128 -1.64 -10.77 3.16
C ASP A 128 -2.71 -10.38 2.14
N VAL A 129 -3.81 -11.13 2.05
CA VAL A 129 -4.96 -10.83 1.17
C VAL A 129 -6.32 -10.92 1.88
N ILE A 130 -6.31 -11.02 3.22
CA ILE A 130 -7.53 -11.25 4.00
C ILE A 130 -8.32 -9.95 4.19
N CYS A 131 -7.61 -8.84 4.35
CA CYS A 131 -8.24 -7.56 4.65
C CYS A 131 -9.15 -7.03 3.55
N ARG A 132 -10.15 -6.26 3.97
CA ARG A 132 -11.08 -5.56 3.07
C ARG A 132 -10.95 -4.07 3.20
N ASP A 133 -11.04 -3.38 2.07
CA ASP A 133 -11.17 -1.93 2.07
C ASP A 133 -12.56 -1.48 2.58
N ARG A 134 -12.77 -0.18 2.70
CA ARG A 134 -14.08 0.39 3.14
C ARG A 134 -15.25 0.09 2.20
N ARG A 135 -14.98 -0.41 0.99
CA ARG A 135 -15.98 -0.80 -0.02
C ARG A 135 -16.19 -2.33 -0.03
N GLY A 136 -15.54 -3.07 0.86
CA GLY A 136 -15.60 -4.53 0.92
C GLY A 136 -14.75 -5.25 -0.13
N ARG A 137 -13.90 -4.54 -0.89
CA ARG A 137 -13.01 -5.15 -1.88
C ARG A 137 -11.81 -5.81 -1.18
N PRO A 138 -11.28 -6.93 -1.72
CA PRO A 138 -10.04 -7.51 -1.23
C PRO A 138 -8.90 -6.49 -1.28
N LEU A 139 -8.09 -6.47 -0.24
CA LEU A 139 -6.91 -5.62 -0.13
C LEU A 139 -5.71 -6.52 0.12
N ALA A 140 -4.78 -6.52 -0.84
CA ALA A 140 -3.56 -7.27 -0.75
C ALA A 140 -2.41 -6.37 -0.30
N TYR A 141 -1.65 -6.81 0.70
CA TYR A 141 -0.50 -6.09 1.22
C TYR A 141 0.77 -6.90 1.05
N ALA A 142 1.82 -6.28 0.54
CA ALA A 142 3.13 -6.91 0.37
C ALA A 142 4.25 -6.00 0.88
N PHE A 143 5.35 -6.59 1.31
CA PHE A 143 6.57 -5.83 1.52
C PHE A 143 7.37 -5.69 0.22
N VAL A 144 8.02 -4.53 0.06
CA VAL A 144 8.97 -4.26 -1.01
C VAL A 144 10.25 -3.72 -0.41
N ASP A 145 11.38 -4.39 -0.69
CA ASP A 145 12.70 -3.87 -0.38
C ASP A 145 13.09 -2.78 -1.39
N PRO A 146 13.40 -1.56 -0.91
CA PRO A 146 13.86 -0.50 -1.80
C PRO A 146 15.26 -0.81 -2.35
N VAL A 147 15.46 -0.55 -3.64
CA VAL A 147 16.80 -0.56 -4.26
C VAL A 147 17.59 0.67 -3.83
N ALA A 148 18.92 0.60 -3.92
CA ALA A 148 19.77 1.73 -3.60
C ALA A 148 19.38 2.96 -4.44
N GLY A 149 19.22 4.11 -3.78
CA GLY A 149 18.81 5.37 -4.40
C GLY A 149 17.29 5.54 -4.58
N ALA A 150 16.48 4.52 -4.29
CA ALA A 150 15.02 4.64 -4.35
C ALA A 150 14.50 5.60 -3.27
N ARG A 151 13.69 6.57 -3.71
CA ARG A 151 12.93 7.46 -2.84
C ARG A 151 11.46 7.03 -2.74
N TRP A 152 10.94 6.45 -3.82
CA TRP A 152 9.55 6.05 -3.94
C TRP A 152 9.43 4.60 -4.41
N VAL A 153 8.48 3.87 -3.85
CA VAL A 153 7.96 2.62 -4.38
C VAL A 153 6.58 2.89 -4.95
N GLY A 154 6.41 2.78 -6.25
CA GLY A 154 5.15 2.94 -6.95
C GLY A 154 4.47 1.61 -7.20
N VAL A 155 3.19 1.51 -6.85
CA VAL A 155 2.33 0.36 -7.18
C VAL A 155 1.28 0.80 -8.17
N ARG A 156 1.16 0.07 -9.28
CA ARG A 156 0.13 0.34 -10.29
C ARG A 156 -1.25 -0.02 -9.74
N GLN A 157 -2.12 0.96 -9.69
CA GLN A 157 -3.54 0.81 -9.37
C GLN A 157 -4.41 1.00 -10.62
N ASN A 158 -5.72 0.89 -10.46
CA ASN A 158 -6.69 1.16 -11.51
C ASN A 158 -6.73 2.67 -11.84
N GLY A 159 -5.99 3.08 -12.88
CA GLY A 159 -5.99 4.46 -13.41
C GLY A 159 -4.96 5.41 -12.78
N TYR A 160 -4.14 4.96 -11.83
CA TYR A 160 -3.10 5.77 -11.18
C TYR A 160 -1.95 4.90 -10.67
N VAL A 161 -0.85 5.53 -10.24
CA VAL A 161 0.25 4.89 -9.52
C VAL A 161 0.23 5.42 -8.09
N GLU A 162 0.10 4.53 -7.12
CA GLU A 162 0.23 4.91 -5.72
C GLU A 162 1.69 4.85 -5.30
N LEU A 163 2.21 5.96 -4.78
CA LEU A 163 3.61 6.16 -4.45
C LEU A 163 3.79 6.14 -2.94
N TYR A 164 4.62 5.22 -2.49
CA TYR A 164 4.98 5.03 -1.09
C TYR A 164 6.40 5.53 -0.86
N GLU A 165 6.57 6.41 0.12
CA GLU A 165 7.87 6.95 0.48
C GLU A 165 8.74 5.89 1.18
N VAL A 166 10.01 5.82 0.77
CA VAL A 166 11.04 5.04 1.47
C VAL A 166 11.46 5.82 2.71
N LEU A 167 11.29 5.21 3.89
CA LEU A 167 11.42 5.84 5.19
C LEU A 167 12.18 4.95 6.17
N ALA A 168 13.03 5.58 7.00
CA ALA A 168 13.74 4.98 8.13
C ALA A 168 14.49 3.66 7.83
N GLY A 169 14.88 3.41 6.57
CA GLY A 169 15.63 2.22 6.17
C GLY A 169 14.85 0.89 6.28
N LEU A 170 13.55 0.92 6.55
CA LEU A 170 12.72 -0.28 6.61
C LEU A 170 12.11 -0.63 5.24
N PRO A 171 11.81 -1.91 5.01
CA PRO A 171 11.01 -2.32 3.86
C PRO A 171 9.68 -1.57 3.78
N VAL A 172 9.18 -1.37 2.56
CA VAL A 172 7.97 -0.61 2.32
C VAL A 172 6.77 -1.56 2.28
N ARG A 173 5.84 -1.41 3.22
CA ARG A 173 4.54 -2.11 3.17
C ARG A 173 3.61 -1.39 2.21
N VAL A 174 3.35 -2.01 1.05
CA VAL A 174 2.50 -1.48 -0.03
C VAL A 174 1.21 -2.27 -0.14
N ALA A 175 0.18 -1.68 -0.75
CA ALA A 175 -1.12 -2.33 -0.93
C ALA A 175 -1.62 -2.27 -2.38
N THR A 176 -2.48 -3.23 -2.76
CA THR A 176 -3.21 -3.22 -4.03
C THR A 176 -4.61 -3.80 -3.86
N THR A 177 -5.54 -3.28 -4.66
CA THR A 177 -6.87 -3.90 -4.87
C THR A 177 -6.97 -4.65 -6.20
N ARG A 178 -5.91 -4.58 -7.01
CA ARG A 178 -5.80 -5.21 -8.34
C ARG A 178 -4.94 -6.47 -8.25
N GLY A 179 -5.25 -7.45 -9.10
CA GLY A 179 -4.43 -8.65 -9.25
C GLY A 179 -4.48 -9.57 -8.04
N VAL A 180 -5.55 -9.49 -7.22
CA VAL A 180 -5.77 -10.34 -6.05
C VAL A 180 -6.55 -11.59 -6.47
N ASP A 181 -5.96 -12.75 -6.24
CA ASP A 181 -6.56 -14.07 -6.43
C ASP A 181 -6.82 -14.69 -5.06
N LEU A 182 -8.06 -14.59 -4.60
CA LEU A 182 -8.50 -15.14 -3.32
C LEU A 182 -8.62 -16.67 -3.32
N GLU A 183 -8.74 -17.31 -4.48
CA GLU A 183 -8.83 -18.78 -4.53
C GLU A 183 -7.46 -19.42 -4.33
N ARG A 184 -6.40 -18.70 -4.72
CA ARG A 184 -5.00 -19.15 -4.61
C ARG A 184 -4.23 -18.46 -3.51
N ASP A 185 -4.85 -17.55 -2.76
CA ASP A 185 -4.22 -16.70 -1.75
C ASP A 185 -2.97 -15.97 -2.29
N ARG A 186 -3.11 -15.38 -3.49
CA ARG A 186 -2.02 -14.69 -4.21
C ARG A 186 -2.38 -13.28 -4.61
N ALA A 187 -1.35 -12.47 -4.80
CA ALA A 187 -1.48 -11.19 -5.48
C ALA A 187 -0.29 -10.90 -6.37
N THR A 188 -0.56 -10.28 -7.52
CA THR A 188 0.47 -9.75 -8.41
C THR A 188 0.44 -8.23 -8.36
N LEU A 189 1.55 -7.63 -7.96
CA LEU A 189 1.75 -6.19 -7.89
C LEU A 189 2.71 -5.76 -8.99
N GLU A 190 2.28 -4.87 -9.88
CA GLU A 190 3.19 -4.18 -10.78
C GLU A 190 3.88 -3.04 -10.00
N VAL A 191 5.16 -3.22 -9.69
CA VAL A 191 5.96 -2.32 -8.86
C VAL A 191 6.99 -1.60 -9.72
N THR A 192 7.15 -0.31 -9.49
CA THR A 192 8.22 0.50 -10.07
C THR A 192 8.83 1.35 -8.98
N GLN A 193 10.15 1.32 -8.81
CA GLN A 193 10.83 2.16 -7.84
C GLN A 193 11.47 3.36 -8.53
N TYR A 194 11.38 4.52 -7.89
CA TYR A 194 11.81 5.78 -8.45
C TYR A 194 12.79 6.50 -7.52
N ASP A 195 13.71 7.28 -8.09
CA ASP A 195 14.50 8.24 -7.33
C ASP A 195 13.68 9.47 -6.92
N ALA A 196 14.32 10.45 -6.27
CA ALA A 196 13.64 11.65 -5.77
C ALA A 196 13.04 12.52 -6.89
N GLU A 197 13.59 12.47 -8.09
CA GLU A 197 13.13 13.21 -9.26
C GLU A 197 12.03 12.47 -10.04
N GLY A 198 11.71 11.23 -9.65
CA GLY A 198 10.72 10.39 -10.33
C GLY A 198 11.28 9.62 -11.53
N ARG A 199 12.61 9.50 -11.66
CA ARG A 199 13.21 8.62 -12.66
C ARG A 199 13.10 7.18 -12.20
N GLU A 200 12.70 6.31 -13.12
CA GLU A 200 12.60 4.88 -12.88
C GLU A 200 13.98 4.27 -12.63
N LEU A 201 14.12 3.55 -11.52
CA LEU A 201 15.34 2.82 -11.16
C LEU A 201 15.21 1.34 -11.48
N VAL A 202 14.05 0.76 -11.16
CA VAL A 202 13.71 -0.63 -11.45
C VAL A 202 12.20 -0.78 -11.59
N ARG A 203 11.79 -1.70 -12.46
CA ARG A 203 10.41 -2.09 -12.66
C ARG A 203 10.30 -3.61 -12.73
N GLY A 204 9.24 -4.15 -12.15
CA GLY A 204 8.95 -5.57 -12.20
C GLY A 204 7.56 -5.90 -11.69
N GLU A 205 7.22 -7.17 -11.81
CA GLU A 205 6.05 -7.75 -11.16
C GLU A 205 6.50 -8.47 -9.89
N LEU A 206 5.80 -8.18 -8.80
CA LEU A 206 5.95 -8.89 -7.54
C LEU A 206 4.76 -9.83 -7.43
N GLU A 207 5.00 -11.12 -7.63
CA GLU A 207 4.06 -12.16 -7.23
C GLU A 207 4.36 -12.53 -5.78
N ALA A 208 3.34 -12.45 -4.94
CA ALA A 208 3.43 -12.89 -3.57
C ALA A 208 2.27 -13.86 -3.28
N ALA A 209 2.46 -14.73 -2.30
CA ALA A 209 1.47 -15.69 -1.82
C ALA A 209 1.39 -15.59 -0.29
N VAL A 210 0.21 -15.81 0.29
CA VAL A 210 0.08 -15.86 1.75
C VAL A 210 0.97 -16.98 2.26
N ALA A 211 1.87 -16.66 3.19
CA ALA A 211 2.72 -17.65 3.82
C ALA A 211 1.86 -18.59 4.66
N GLY A 212 1.95 -19.90 4.37
CA GLY A 212 1.32 -20.98 5.13
C GLY A 212 2.27 -21.63 6.11
#